data_AF-A0A3A0ERH3-F1
#
_entry.id   AF-A0A3A0ERH3-F1
#
_cell.length_a   1.000
_cell.length_b   1.000
_cell.length_c   1.000
_cell.angle_alpha   90.00
_cell.angle_beta   90.00
_cell.angle_gamma   90.00
#
_symmetry.space_group_name_H-M   'P 1'
#
loop_
_entity.id
_entity.type
_entity.pdbx_description
1 polymer ?
#
loop_
_entity_poly.entity_id
_entity_poly.type
_entity_poly.pdbx_seq_one_letter_code
_entity_poly.pdbx_strand_id
1 'polypeptide(L)'
;APAAALFAFGAMALRAAPPADARPPRAAPVAVVQGHVKLERRWRSDSYGRNFEVYLEGTLEALTRAPGALVVWPESALTFFLEDEPLYRRSIASVAAAGGGEVAVGGPRQAGDDAAPRWFNSVFVVDGAGRVSEPYDKQALVPFAEYPPLGALDFVRRRFEGARFFAFGAATPPLATRAGRAGVLVCNEGMLPELAGRRVAEGAEILLNPSNDTWIPSRRFADHLFDIVRLRAVEQRRWLVRASTSGPSAVVDPWGRVTVRTRPFERAVATGWVEPRAGRTLYGRIGDAFGVACVAAAALALVAVRRGSRAATR
;
A
#
# COMPACT_ATOMS: atom_id res chain seq x y z
N ALA A 1 23.75 -28.01 -7.34
CA ALA A 1 23.93 -26.97 -8.38
C ALA A 1 22.91 -25.83 -8.32
N PRO A 2 21.58 -26.05 -8.26
CA PRO A 2 20.59 -24.96 -8.35
C PRO A 2 20.57 -24.02 -7.13
N ALA A 3 20.65 -24.58 -5.92
CA ALA A 3 20.73 -23.80 -4.69
C ALA A 3 21.97 -22.90 -4.67
N ALA A 4 23.13 -23.42 -5.09
CA ALA A 4 24.36 -22.64 -5.18
C ALA A 4 24.23 -21.46 -6.17
N ALA A 5 23.56 -21.64 -7.31
CA ALA A 5 23.30 -20.57 -8.26
C ALA A 5 22.37 -19.48 -7.68
N LEU A 6 21.33 -19.87 -6.93
CA LEU A 6 20.45 -18.93 -6.22
C LEU A 6 21.20 -18.14 -5.15
N PHE A 7 22.02 -18.81 -4.34
CA PHE A 7 22.86 -18.16 -3.33
C PHE A 7 23.88 -17.21 -3.96
N ALA A 8 24.53 -17.63 -5.06
CA ALA A 8 25.46 -16.78 -5.80
C ALA A 8 24.77 -15.54 -6.38
N PHE A 9 23.60 -15.71 -7.01
CA PHE A 9 22.79 -14.59 -7.50
C PHE A 9 22.40 -13.63 -6.37
N GLY A 10 21.92 -14.15 -5.24
CA GLY A 10 21.58 -13.35 -4.07
C GLY A 10 22.78 -12.56 -3.54
N ALA A 11 23.93 -13.22 -3.38
CA ALA A 11 25.16 -12.58 -2.93
C ALA A 11 25.64 -11.47 -3.88
N MET A 12 25.60 -11.70 -5.20
CA MET A 12 25.93 -10.69 -6.20
C MET A 12 24.95 -9.51 -6.16
N ALA A 13 23.64 -9.78 -6.07
CA ALA A 13 22.61 -8.75 -6.02
C ALA A 13 22.70 -7.87 -4.74
N LEU A 14 23.15 -8.46 -3.63
CA LEU A 14 23.40 -7.74 -2.37
C LEU A 14 24.70 -6.93 -2.42
N ARG A 15 25.76 -7.43 -3.08
CA ARG A 15 27.01 -6.68 -3.28
C ARG A 15 26.83 -5.49 -4.22
N ALA A 16 25.94 -5.59 -5.20
CA ALA A 16 25.57 -4.50 -6.09
C ALA A 16 24.66 -3.45 -5.42
N ALA A 17 24.20 -3.69 -4.19
CA ALA A 17 23.38 -2.74 -3.47
C ALA A 17 24.23 -1.54 -3.01
N PRO A 18 23.75 -0.30 -3.19
CA PRO A 18 24.39 0.86 -2.56
C PRO A 18 24.35 0.72 -1.03
N PRO A 19 25.20 1.48 -0.30
CA PRO A 19 25.11 1.57 1.16
C PRO A 19 23.69 1.96 1.60
N ALA A 20 23.22 1.42 2.73
CA ALA A 20 21.84 1.61 3.19
C ALA A 20 21.53 3.04 3.65
N ASP A 21 22.56 3.76 4.07
CA ASP A 21 22.56 5.15 4.52
C ASP A 21 22.83 6.16 3.39
N ALA A 22 23.21 5.68 2.19
CA ALA A 22 23.47 6.55 1.06
C ALA A 22 22.17 7.18 0.56
N ARG A 23 22.13 8.52 0.54
CA ARG A 23 21.05 9.26 -0.12
C ARG A 23 21.16 9.07 -1.65
N PRO A 24 20.10 8.63 -2.34
CA PRO A 24 20.16 8.41 -3.77
C PRO A 24 20.27 9.74 -4.54
N PRO A 25 20.88 9.74 -5.75
CA PRO A 25 21.10 10.98 -6.53
C PRO A 25 19.80 11.71 -6.89
N ARG A 26 18.71 10.98 -7.15
CA ARG A 26 17.37 11.51 -7.45
C ARG A 26 16.41 11.33 -6.28
N ALA A 27 16.90 11.58 -5.06
CA ALA A 27 16.12 11.47 -3.83
C ALA A 27 14.97 12.48 -3.79
N ALA A 28 13.74 11.99 -3.79
CA ALA A 28 12.54 12.76 -3.47
C ALA A 28 12.20 12.61 -1.98
N PRO A 29 12.00 13.70 -1.23
CA PRO A 29 11.62 13.63 0.17
C PRO A 29 10.21 13.05 0.33
N VAL A 30 10.03 12.22 1.36
CA VAL A 30 8.74 11.63 1.72
C VAL A 30 8.54 11.69 3.23
N ALA A 31 7.30 11.67 3.67
CA ALA A 31 6.96 11.52 5.07
C ALA A 31 5.72 10.64 5.23
N VAL A 32 5.61 10.00 6.40
CA VAL A 32 4.45 9.22 6.80
C VAL A 32 3.89 9.79 8.10
N VAL A 33 2.56 9.93 8.17
CA VAL A 33 1.86 10.38 9.37
C VAL A 33 1.07 9.22 9.95
N GLN A 34 1.41 8.81 11.16
CA GLN A 34 0.74 7.74 11.89
C GLN A 34 -0.10 8.34 13.01
N GLY A 35 -1.42 8.38 12.82
CA GLY A 35 -2.33 9.03 13.76
C GLY A 35 -2.69 8.22 15.01
N HIS A 36 -2.47 6.90 15.00
CA HIS A 36 -2.94 5.97 16.03
C HIS A 36 -4.38 6.24 16.49
N VAL A 37 -5.25 6.47 15.51
CA VAL A 37 -6.66 6.75 15.75
C VAL A 37 -7.44 5.44 15.78
N LYS A 38 -8.23 5.22 16.83
CA LYS A 38 -9.13 4.08 16.90
C LYS A 38 -10.30 4.34 15.95
N LEU A 39 -10.35 3.61 14.84
CA LEU A 39 -11.54 3.60 14.00
C LEU A 39 -12.61 2.74 14.65
N GLU A 40 -13.79 3.32 14.84
CA GLU A 40 -14.97 2.55 15.23
C GLU A 40 -15.35 1.61 14.07
N ARG A 41 -15.78 0.39 14.40
CA ARG A 41 -16.10 -0.66 13.39
C ARG A 41 -17.32 -0.31 12.53
N ARG A 42 -18.07 0.74 12.89
CA ARG A 42 -19.24 1.23 12.17
C ARG A 42 -19.08 2.72 11.92
N TRP A 43 -19.44 3.13 10.71
CA TRP A 43 -19.56 4.54 10.36
C TRP A 43 -20.61 5.20 11.25
N ARG A 44 -20.22 6.29 11.93
CA ARG A 44 -21.07 7.10 12.80
C ARG A 44 -20.80 8.57 12.54
N SER A 45 -21.84 9.39 12.67
CA SER A 45 -21.77 10.85 12.47
C SER A 45 -20.78 11.54 13.43
N ASP A 46 -20.60 11.01 14.65
CA ASP A 46 -19.65 11.51 15.64
C ASP A 46 -18.16 11.24 15.30
N SER A 47 -17.90 10.40 14.31
CA SER A 47 -16.54 10.10 13.82
C SER A 47 -16.14 10.99 12.63
N TYR A 48 -17.08 11.77 12.08
CA TYR A 48 -16.86 12.64 10.93
C TYR A 48 -15.86 13.74 11.27
N GLY A 49 -14.77 13.84 10.51
CA GLY A 49 -13.73 14.86 10.71
C GLY A 49 -12.89 14.72 11.99
N ARG A 50 -13.20 13.78 12.89
CA ARG A 50 -12.60 13.64 14.23
C ARG A 50 -11.08 13.48 14.24
N ASN A 51 -10.54 12.82 13.22
CA ASN A 51 -9.11 12.52 13.13
C ASN A 51 -8.32 13.54 12.31
N PHE A 52 -9.03 14.49 11.68
CA PHE A 52 -8.46 15.35 10.66
C PHE A 52 -7.35 16.26 11.20
N GLU A 53 -7.56 16.84 12.38
CA GLU A 53 -6.59 17.72 13.04
C GLU A 53 -5.27 17.00 13.32
N VAL A 54 -5.31 15.75 13.82
CA VAL A 54 -4.11 14.93 14.05
C VAL A 54 -3.28 14.76 12.78
N TYR A 55 -3.94 14.58 11.65
CA TYR A 55 -3.25 14.42 10.38
C TYR A 55 -2.74 15.75 9.82
N LEU A 56 -3.44 16.86 10.03
CA LEU A 56 -2.94 18.19 9.65
C LEU A 56 -1.71 18.59 10.48
N GLU A 57 -1.76 18.43 11.80
CA GLU A 57 -0.63 18.69 12.70
C GLU A 57 0.59 17.85 12.32
N GLY A 58 0.38 16.54 12.11
CA GLY A 58 1.45 15.65 11.68
C GLY A 58 2.00 16.00 10.29
N THR A 59 1.18 16.56 9.40
CA THR A 59 1.62 17.05 8.08
C THR A 59 2.46 18.31 8.22
N LEU A 60 2.06 19.23 9.09
CA LEU A 60 2.84 20.43 9.38
C LEU A 60 4.19 20.07 9.98
N GLU A 61 4.24 19.13 10.94
CA GLU A 61 5.49 18.60 11.49
C GLU A 61 6.35 17.96 10.40
N ALA A 62 5.75 17.09 9.58
CA ALA A 62 6.44 16.39 8.50
C ALA A 62 7.09 17.36 7.51
N LEU A 63 6.36 18.39 7.10
CA LEU A 63 6.83 19.37 6.12
C LEU A 63 7.81 20.38 6.71
N THR A 64 7.73 20.65 8.01
CA THR A 64 8.77 21.42 8.71
C THR A 64 10.10 20.67 8.73
N ARG A 65 10.05 19.34 8.94
CA ARG A 65 11.24 18.46 9.00
C ARG A 65 11.77 18.08 7.62
N ALA A 66 10.89 17.96 6.63
CA ALA A 66 11.22 17.61 5.26
C ALA A 66 10.42 18.48 4.28
N PRO A 67 10.88 19.73 4.02
CA PRO A 67 10.26 20.60 3.04
C PRO A 67 10.18 19.93 1.67
N GLY A 68 9.07 20.16 0.98
CA GLY A 68 8.80 19.57 -0.32
C GLY A 68 8.52 18.08 -0.30
N ALA A 69 8.22 17.46 0.86
CA ALA A 69 7.94 16.03 0.94
C ALA A 69 6.58 15.65 0.36
N LEU A 70 6.48 14.44 -0.22
CA LEU A 70 5.20 13.73 -0.33
C LEU A 70 4.83 13.18 1.04
N VAL A 71 3.80 13.75 1.67
CA VAL A 71 3.29 13.28 2.95
C VAL A 71 2.21 12.24 2.69
N VAL A 72 2.33 11.06 3.28
CA VAL A 72 1.39 9.95 3.07
C VAL A 72 0.59 9.73 4.35
N TRP A 73 -0.72 9.82 4.24
CA TRP A 73 -1.65 9.46 5.29
C TRP A 73 -2.14 8.01 5.12
N PRO A 74 -2.56 7.34 6.20
CA PRO A 74 -3.10 5.98 6.15
C PRO A 74 -4.45 5.87 5.40
N GLU A 75 -4.86 4.64 5.11
CA GLU A 75 -6.09 4.29 4.36
C GLU A 75 -7.36 4.95 4.91
N SER A 76 -7.46 5.08 6.23
CA SER A 76 -8.66 5.57 6.92
C SER A 76 -8.41 6.90 7.62
N ALA A 77 -7.55 7.74 7.03
CA ALA A 77 -7.25 9.04 7.59
C ALA A 77 -8.44 10.00 7.50
N LEU A 78 -9.14 9.98 6.37
CA LEU A 78 -10.39 10.71 6.19
C LEU A 78 -11.57 9.83 6.58
N THR A 79 -12.44 10.39 7.41
CA THR A 79 -13.74 9.80 7.79
C THR A 79 -14.90 10.57 7.17
N PHE A 80 -14.65 11.19 6.01
CA PHE A 80 -15.57 12.03 5.25
C PHE A 80 -15.21 11.99 3.76
N PHE A 81 -16.17 12.38 2.91
CA PHE A 81 -15.96 12.47 1.47
C PHE A 81 -15.25 13.79 1.15
N LEU A 82 -13.98 13.73 0.76
CA LEU A 82 -13.15 14.93 0.55
C LEU A 82 -13.73 15.87 -0.52
N GLU A 83 -14.39 15.29 -1.53
CA GLU A 83 -14.97 16.02 -2.66
C GLU A 83 -16.15 16.92 -2.23
N ASP A 84 -16.89 16.49 -1.21
CA ASP A 84 -18.03 17.23 -0.64
C ASP A 84 -17.60 18.28 0.41
N GLU A 85 -16.30 18.33 0.74
CA GLU A 85 -15.77 19.03 1.90
C GLU A 85 -14.70 20.07 1.52
N PRO A 86 -15.10 21.20 0.90
CA PRO A 86 -14.16 22.18 0.36
C PRO A 86 -13.30 22.86 1.42
N LEU A 87 -13.79 22.99 2.66
CA LEU A 87 -13.02 23.53 3.78
C LEU A 87 -11.89 22.59 4.19
N TYR A 88 -12.17 21.29 4.34
CA TYR A 88 -11.15 20.28 4.66
C TYR A 88 -10.09 20.18 3.55
N ARG A 89 -10.53 20.17 2.28
CA ARG A 89 -9.63 20.21 1.13
C ARG A 89 -8.70 21.44 1.17
N ARG A 90 -9.24 22.63 1.45
CA ARG A 90 -8.44 23.85 1.60
C ARG A 90 -7.45 23.77 2.77
N SER A 91 -7.83 23.17 3.89
CA SER A 91 -6.92 23.02 5.04
C SER A 91 -5.74 22.10 4.70
N ILE A 92 -5.97 20.97 4.01
CA ILE A 92 -4.88 20.11 3.51
C ILE A 92 -3.97 20.90 2.58
N ALA A 93 -4.56 21.61 1.61
CA ALA A 93 -3.82 22.41 0.65
C ALA A 93 -2.96 23.49 1.30
N SER A 94 -3.49 24.19 2.31
CA SER A 94 -2.78 25.24 3.04
C SER A 94 -1.53 24.71 3.74
N VAL A 95 -1.63 23.58 4.45
CA VAL A 95 -0.48 22.96 5.12
C VAL A 95 0.51 22.44 4.07
N ALA A 96 0.03 21.85 2.98
CA ALA A 96 0.88 21.40 1.89
C ALA A 96 1.65 22.57 1.26
N ALA A 97 0.98 23.69 1.00
CA ALA A 97 1.57 24.91 0.44
C ALA A 97 2.65 25.51 1.33
N ALA A 98 2.40 25.60 2.64
CA ALA A 98 3.37 26.12 3.62
C ALA A 98 4.70 25.35 3.61
N GLY A 99 4.63 24.05 3.33
CA GLY A 99 5.79 23.18 3.23
C GLY A 99 6.34 22.95 1.82
N GLY A 100 5.73 23.52 0.77
CA GLY A 100 6.01 23.18 -0.63
C GLY A 100 5.69 21.72 -1.01
N GLY A 101 4.81 21.07 -0.25
CA GLY A 101 4.43 19.66 -0.35
C GLY A 101 3.05 19.38 -0.98
N GLU A 102 2.61 18.12 -0.88
CA GLU A 102 1.39 17.44 -1.39
C GLU A 102 1.18 16.34 -0.36
N VAL A 103 -0.08 15.99 -0.20
CA VAL A 103 -0.51 14.96 0.73
C VAL A 103 -1.24 13.88 -0.05
N ALA A 104 -0.74 12.65 0.03
CA ALA A 104 -1.49 11.47 -0.40
C ALA A 104 -2.42 11.05 0.76
N VAL A 105 -3.73 11.19 0.55
CA VAL A 105 -4.76 11.00 1.59
C VAL A 105 -5.61 9.78 1.30
N GLY A 106 -5.76 8.89 2.28
CA GLY A 106 -6.67 7.75 2.24
C GLY A 106 -8.04 8.10 2.82
N GLY A 107 -9.10 7.76 2.12
CA GLY A 107 -10.46 8.11 2.51
C GLY A 107 -11.55 7.47 1.65
N PRO A 108 -12.83 7.60 2.06
CA PRO A 108 -13.95 7.17 1.25
C PRO A 108 -14.16 8.12 0.07
N ARG A 109 -14.70 7.56 -1.03
CA ARG A 109 -15.18 8.30 -2.19
C ARG A 109 -16.59 7.86 -2.54
N GLN A 110 -17.43 8.78 -3.00
CA GLN A 110 -18.74 8.47 -3.53
C GLN A 110 -18.77 8.78 -5.03
N ALA A 111 -19.37 7.90 -5.83
CA ALA A 111 -19.56 8.11 -7.26
C ALA A 111 -20.85 7.45 -7.76
N GLY A 112 -21.27 7.82 -8.97
CA GLY A 112 -22.52 7.34 -9.57
C GLY A 112 -23.71 8.20 -9.20
N ASP A 113 -24.90 7.76 -9.59
CA ASP A 113 -26.14 8.52 -9.39
C ASP A 113 -26.57 8.52 -7.92
N ASP A 114 -27.20 9.62 -7.47
CA ASP A 114 -27.69 9.77 -6.08
C ASP A 114 -28.70 8.68 -5.69
N ALA A 115 -29.43 8.12 -6.66
CA ALA A 115 -30.36 7.01 -6.44
C ALA A 115 -29.66 5.66 -6.21
N ALA A 116 -28.40 5.51 -6.61
CA ALA A 116 -27.61 4.29 -6.50
C ALA A 116 -26.11 4.61 -6.29
N PRO A 117 -25.74 5.25 -5.17
CA PRO A 117 -24.37 5.67 -4.93
C PRO A 117 -23.46 4.46 -4.77
N ARG A 118 -22.27 4.54 -5.37
CA ARG A 118 -21.17 3.60 -5.16
C ARG A 118 -20.13 4.23 -4.26
N TRP A 119 -19.75 3.52 -3.22
CA TRP A 119 -18.69 3.95 -2.31
C TRP A 119 -17.40 3.22 -2.62
N PHE A 120 -16.27 3.91 -2.55
CA PHE A 120 -14.94 3.35 -2.77
C PHE A 120 -14.02 3.70 -1.61
N ASN A 121 -13.08 2.79 -1.33
CA ASN A 121 -11.95 3.06 -0.45
C ASN A 121 -10.79 3.55 -1.33
N SER A 122 -10.40 4.82 -1.15
CA SER A 122 -9.70 5.56 -2.19
C SER A 122 -8.48 6.29 -1.65
N VAL A 123 -7.53 6.56 -2.53
CA VAL A 123 -6.36 7.39 -2.25
C VAL A 123 -6.31 8.53 -3.26
N PHE A 124 -6.17 9.75 -2.75
CA PHE A 124 -6.08 10.98 -3.53
C PHE A 124 -4.75 11.66 -3.27
N VAL A 125 -4.30 12.51 -4.19
CA VAL A 125 -3.18 13.43 -3.95
C VAL A 125 -3.73 14.86 -3.95
N VAL A 126 -3.47 15.59 -2.87
CA VAL A 126 -3.83 17.01 -2.74
C VAL A 126 -2.56 17.85 -2.74
N ASP A 127 -2.46 18.81 -3.66
CA ASP A 127 -1.31 19.72 -3.73
C ASP A 127 -1.53 21.05 -2.98
N GLY A 128 -0.47 21.86 -2.88
CA GLY A 128 -0.51 23.17 -2.23
C GLY A 128 -1.43 24.20 -2.92
N ALA A 129 -1.81 23.99 -4.18
CA ALA A 129 -2.81 24.81 -4.86
C ALA A 129 -4.24 24.32 -4.58
N GLY A 130 -4.38 23.22 -3.83
CA GLY A 130 -5.64 22.58 -3.54
C GLY A 130 -6.21 21.80 -4.71
N ARG A 131 -5.42 21.47 -5.74
CA ARG A 131 -5.84 20.51 -6.76
C ARG A 131 -5.83 19.11 -6.18
N VAL A 132 -6.82 18.32 -6.56
CA VAL A 132 -6.97 16.91 -6.15
C VAL A 132 -6.76 16.08 -7.41
N SER A 133 -5.91 15.05 -7.33
CA SER A 133 -5.70 14.12 -8.43
C SER A 133 -6.94 13.28 -8.70
N GLU A 134 -6.98 12.64 -9.88
CA GLU A 134 -7.82 11.46 -10.05
C GLU A 134 -7.48 10.42 -8.95
N PRO A 135 -8.48 9.76 -8.36
CA PRO A 135 -8.27 8.83 -7.26
C PRO A 135 -7.74 7.48 -7.74
N TYR A 136 -7.05 6.77 -6.85
CA TYR A 136 -6.96 5.32 -6.92
C TYR A 136 -8.03 4.72 -6.02
N ASP A 137 -8.98 3.98 -6.60
CA ASP A 137 -9.97 3.20 -5.88
C ASP A 137 -9.44 1.77 -5.64
N LYS A 138 -9.56 1.26 -4.41
CA LYS A 138 -9.10 -0.09 -4.02
C LYS A 138 -9.71 -1.18 -4.90
N GLN A 139 -8.86 -2.00 -5.49
CA GLN A 139 -9.19 -3.04 -6.46
C GLN A 139 -9.34 -4.43 -5.83
N ALA A 140 -8.69 -4.71 -4.71
CA ALA A 140 -8.81 -5.99 -4.01
C ALA A 140 -9.38 -5.79 -2.61
N LEU A 141 -10.70 -5.87 -2.52
CA LEU A 141 -11.45 -5.73 -1.27
C LEU A 141 -11.31 -6.95 -0.36
N VAL A 142 -11.38 -6.73 0.95
CA VAL A 142 -11.36 -7.79 1.97
C VAL A 142 -12.76 -8.43 2.07
N PRO A 143 -12.89 -9.75 1.82
CA PRO A 143 -14.15 -10.47 1.97
C PRO A 143 -14.77 -10.27 3.35
N PHE A 144 -16.09 -10.09 3.40
CA PHE A 144 -16.92 -9.87 4.60
C PHE A 144 -16.69 -8.56 5.36
N ALA A 145 -15.52 -7.94 5.24
CA ALA A 145 -15.22 -6.65 5.84
C ALA A 145 -15.63 -5.47 4.94
N GLU A 146 -15.33 -5.57 3.63
CA GLU A 146 -15.56 -4.48 2.68
C GLU A 146 -16.64 -4.81 1.64
N TYR A 147 -16.95 -6.09 1.43
CA TYR A 147 -18.03 -6.54 0.56
C TYR A 147 -18.60 -7.90 1.02
N PRO A 148 -19.84 -8.25 0.67
CA PRO A 148 -20.43 -9.55 0.96
C PRO A 148 -20.07 -10.56 -0.15
N PRO A 149 -19.25 -11.59 0.12
CA PRO A 149 -18.99 -12.64 -0.86
C PRO A 149 -20.28 -13.37 -1.21
N LEU A 150 -20.48 -13.70 -2.49
CA LEU A 150 -21.72 -14.31 -2.99
C LEU A 150 -22.98 -13.47 -2.70
N GLY A 151 -22.85 -12.14 -2.67
CA GLY A 151 -23.96 -11.20 -2.40
C GLY A 151 -25.14 -11.28 -3.38
N ALA A 152 -24.99 -11.97 -4.51
CA ALA A 152 -26.09 -12.31 -5.42
C ALA A 152 -27.06 -13.36 -4.85
N LEU A 153 -26.64 -14.13 -3.83
CA LEU A 153 -27.50 -15.10 -3.16
C LEU A 153 -28.40 -14.40 -2.14
N ASP A 154 -29.70 -14.67 -2.21
CA ASP A 154 -30.71 -13.99 -1.40
C ASP A 154 -30.47 -14.08 0.11
N PHE A 155 -30.00 -15.23 0.60
CA PHE A 155 -29.72 -15.39 2.02
C PHE A 155 -28.55 -14.52 2.49
N VAL A 156 -27.55 -14.30 1.63
CA VAL A 156 -26.41 -13.42 1.91
C VAL A 156 -26.89 -11.97 1.91
N ARG A 157 -27.65 -11.57 0.87
CA ARG A 157 -28.23 -10.22 0.76
C ARG A 157 -29.04 -9.84 2.00
N ARG A 158 -29.97 -10.71 2.43
CA ARG A 158 -30.78 -10.49 3.66
C ARG A 158 -29.92 -10.42 4.91
N ARG A 159 -28.85 -11.22 5.01
CA ARG A 159 -27.96 -11.27 6.18
C ARG A 159 -27.13 -9.98 6.35
N PHE A 160 -26.91 -9.24 5.27
CA PHE A 160 -26.14 -8.01 5.24
C PHE A 160 -26.98 -6.78 4.85
N GLU A 161 -28.30 -6.89 4.96
CA GLU A 161 -29.22 -5.80 4.68
C GLU A 161 -28.93 -4.59 5.60
N GLY A 162 -28.75 -3.40 5.01
CA GLY A 162 -28.37 -2.17 5.73
C GLY A 162 -26.87 -1.97 5.95
N ALA A 163 -26.00 -2.94 5.61
CA ALA A 163 -24.56 -2.72 5.59
C ALA A 163 -24.14 -1.91 4.36
N ARG A 164 -23.29 -0.89 4.56
CA ARG A 164 -22.66 -0.15 3.45
C ARG A 164 -21.35 -0.83 3.09
N PHE A 165 -21.21 -1.20 1.83
CA PHE A 165 -20.04 -1.90 1.29
C PHE A 165 -19.33 -1.05 0.26
N PHE A 166 -18.03 -1.32 0.08
CA PHE A 166 -17.26 -0.69 -0.99
C PHE A 166 -17.45 -1.45 -2.30
N ALA A 167 -17.37 -0.70 -3.41
CA ALA A 167 -17.27 -1.24 -4.75
C ALA A 167 -15.79 -1.42 -5.13
N PHE A 168 -15.54 -2.39 -6.01
CA PHE A 168 -14.21 -2.62 -6.58
C PHE A 168 -13.81 -1.45 -7.49
N GLY A 169 -12.60 -0.94 -7.29
CA GLY A 169 -11.98 0.05 -8.15
C GLY A 169 -11.61 -0.50 -9.53
N ALA A 170 -11.58 0.37 -10.53
CA ALA A 170 -11.11 0.04 -11.87
C ALA A 170 -9.58 0.12 -11.97
N ALA A 171 -9.02 -0.43 -13.05
CA ALA A 171 -7.61 -0.22 -13.38
C ALA A 171 -7.38 1.25 -13.75
N THR A 172 -6.57 1.95 -12.95
CA THR A 172 -6.17 3.34 -13.20
C THR A 172 -4.65 3.45 -13.29
N PRO A 173 -4.09 4.44 -14.00
CA PRO A 173 -2.66 4.69 -14.00
C PRO A 173 -2.10 4.93 -12.58
N PRO A 174 -0.79 4.77 -12.35
CA PRO A 174 -0.12 5.24 -11.14
C PRO A 174 -0.37 6.72 -10.87
N LEU A 175 -0.58 7.09 -9.60
CA LEU A 175 -0.86 8.49 -9.23
C LEU A 175 0.37 9.37 -9.49
N ALA A 176 0.20 10.50 -10.15
CA ALA A 176 1.27 11.47 -10.31
C ALA A 176 1.54 12.16 -8.96
N THR A 177 2.79 12.10 -8.50
CA THR A 177 3.24 12.80 -7.28
C THR A 177 4.59 13.44 -7.55
N ARG A 178 5.00 14.38 -6.71
CA ARG A 178 6.38 14.90 -6.74
C ARG A 178 7.48 13.84 -6.51
N ALA A 179 7.13 12.71 -5.89
CA ALA A 179 8.05 11.62 -5.60
C ALA A 179 8.06 10.56 -6.72
N GLY A 180 7.50 10.90 -7.88
CA GLY A 180 7.34 10.01 -9.02
C GLY A 180 5.93 9.43 -9.12
N ARG A 181 5.69 8.66 -10.18
CA ARG A 181 4.43 7.94 -10.40
C ARG A 181 4.24 6.85 -9.33
N ALA A 182 3.23 6.99 -8.48
CA ALA A 182 2.98 6.15 -7.33
C ALA A 182 2.00 5.00 -7.64
N GLY A 183 2.51 3.77 -7.57
CA GLY A 183 1.69 2.56 -7.55
C GLY A 183 1.08 2.37 -6.17
N VAL A 184 -0.20 2.72 -6.02
CA VAL A 184 -0.93 2.57 -4.76
C VAL A 184 -1.35 1.12 -4.54
N LEU A 185 -1.17 0.63 -3.32
CA LEU A 185 -1.60 -0.67 -2.81
C LEU A 185 -2.28 -0.43 -1.46
N VAL A 186 -3.60 -0.32 -1.42
CA VAL A 186 -4.32 0.00 -0.18
C VAL A 186 -4.40 -1.23 0.73
N CYS A 187 -3.85 -1.10 1.94
CA CYS A 187 -3.88 -2.11 3.01
C CYS A 187 -3.47 -3.52 2.55
N ASN A 188 -4.43 -4.44 2.42
CA ASN A 188 -4.22 -5.84 2.05
C ASN A 188 -3.71 -6.03 0.62
N GLU A 189 -3.90 -5.04 -0.25
CA GLU A 189 -3.36 -5.06 -1.60
C GLU A 189 -1.83 -5.17 -1.64
N GLY A 190 -1.16 -4.69 -0.58
CA GLY A 190 0.28 -4.85 -0.43
C GLY A 190 0.73 -6.31 -0.25
N MET A 191 -0.19 -7.22 0.05
CA MET A 191 0.09 -8.66 0.12
C MET A 191 0.00 -9.37 -1.25
N LEU A 192 -0.46 -8.67 -2.29
CA LEU A 192 -0.74 -9.25 -3.60
C LEU A 192 0.41 -8.98 -4.59
N PRO A 193 1.31 -9.96 -4.87
CA PRO A 193 2.39 -9.82 -5.84
C PRO A 193 1.97 -9.33 -7.20
N GLU A 194 0.90 -9.91 -7.70
CA GLU A 194 0.36 -9.67 -9.01
C GLU A 194 -0.11 -8.22 -9.15
N LEU A 195 -0.72 -7.66 -8.11
CA LEU A 195 -1.18 -6.27 -8.14
C LEU A 195 0.02 -5.32 -8.10
N ALA A 196 0.99 -5.54 -7.20
CA ALA A 196 2.22 -4.75 -7.16
C ALA A 196 2.98 -4.79 -8.51
N GLY A 197 3.07 -5.98 -9.12
CA GLY A 197 3.65 -6.18 -10.44
C GLY A 197 2.89 -5.45 -11.55
N ARG A 198 1.54 -5.47 -11.52
CA ARG A 198 0.70 -4.72 -12.47
C ARG A 198 0.92 -3.21 -12.34
N ARG A 199 0.90 -2.64 -11.13
CA ARG A 199 1.16 -1.20 -10.91
C ARG A 199 2.50 -0.78 -11.51
N VAL A 200 3.52 -1.62 -11.37
CA VAL A 200 4.85 -1.37 -11.92
C VAL A 200 4.90 -1.54 -13.44
N ALA A 201 4.16 -2.50 -14.00
CA ALA A 201 4.00 -2.64 -15.44
C ALA A 201 3.25 -1.45 -16.07
N GLU A 202 2.32 -0.84 -15.33
CA GLU A 202 1.60 0.39 -15.69
C GLU A 202 2.45 1.66 -15.48
N GLY A 203 3.72 1.51 -15.07
CA GLY A 203 4.69 2.60 -15.02
C GLY A 203 4.91 3.20 -13.64
N ALA A 204 4.54 2.51 -12.55
CA ALA A 204 4.85 2.98 -11.20
C ALA A 204 6.36 3.04 -10.96
N GLU A 205 6.81 4.15 -10.40
CA GLU A 205 8.20 4.48 -10.07
C GLU A 205 8.51 4.33 -8.58
N ILE A 206 7.48 4.42 -7.75
CA ILE A 206 7.48 4.09 -6.32
C ILE A 206 6.18 3.33 -5.99
N LEU A 207 6.13 2.68 -4.83
CA LEU A 207 4.93 2.06 -4.29
C LEU A 207 4.47 2.81 -3.05
N LEU A 208 3.16 3.05 -2.94
CA LEU A 208 2.53 3.59 -1.75
C LEU A 208 1.64 2.52 -1.13
N ASN A 209 1.68 2.41 0.19
CA ASN A 209 0.81 1.50 0.92
C ASN A 209 0.17 2.21 2.14
N PRO A 210 -0.87 3.02 1.92
CA PRO A 210 -1.77 3.47 2.97
C PRO A 210 -2.49 2.24 3.55
N SER A 211 -2.40 2.03 4.86
CA SER A 211 -2.89 0.82 5.52
C SER A 211 -3.62 1.15 6.81
N ASN A 212 -4.71 0.44 7.09
CA ASN A 212 -5.31 0.46 8.41
C ASN A 212 -5.10 -0.87 9.15
N ASP A 213 -4.12 -0.92 10.05
CA ASP A 213 -3.79 -2.15 10.77
C ASP A 213 -4.63 -2.36 12.04
N THR A 214 -5.67 -1.56 12.28
CA THR A 214 -6.51 -1.70 13.48
C THR A 214 -7.51 -2.85 13.41
N TRP A 215 -7.68 -3.49 12.24
CA TRP A 215 -8.59 -4.63 12.04
C TRP A 215 -8.30 -5.80 12.98
N ILE A 216 -7.01 -6.06 13.22
CA ILE A 216 -6.55 -7.03 14.21
C ILE A 216 -5.57 -6.29 15.13
N PRO A 217 -5.98 -5.93 16.36
CA PRO A 217 -5.15 -5.15 17.29
C PRO A 217 -4.05 -6.03 17.91
N SER A 218 -3.12 -6.49 17.07
CA SER A 218 -2.02 -7.37 17.43
C SER A 218 -0.75 -6.85 16.80
N ARG A 219 0.27 -6.62 17.64
CA ARG A 219 1.60 -6.23 17.18
C ARG A 219 2.19 -7.25 16.21
N ARG A 220 2.02 -8.53 16.52
CA ARG A 220 2.53 -9.63 15.67
C ARG A 220 1.85 -9.64 14.31
N PHE A 221 0.54 -9.38 14.26
CA PHE A 221 -0.18 -9.27 13.00
C PHE A 221 0.33 -8.09 12.17
N ALA A 222 0.42 -6.90 12.77
CA ALA A 222 0.89 -5.70 12.08
C ALA A 222 2.34 -5.85 11.57
N ASP A 223 3.24 -6.42 12.38
CA ASP A 223 4.62 -6.68 11.97
C ASP A 223 4.68 -7.73 10.85
N HIS A 224 3.87 -8.79 10.90
CA HIS A 224 3.81 -9.80 9.85
C HIS A 224 3.26 -9.25 8.53
N LEU A 225 2.19 -8.46 8.59
CA LEU A 225 1.64 -7.77 7.43
C LEU A 225 2.70 -6.86 6.81
N PHE A 226 3.40 -6.07 7.63
CA PHE A 226 4.51 -5.23 7.15
C PHE A 226 5.61 -6.06 6.45
N ASP A 227 6.01 -7.18 7.04
CA ASP A 227 7.05 -8.04 6.46
C ASP A 227 6.64 -8.63 5.09
N ILE A 228 5.36 -9.00 4.92
CA ILE A 228 4.83 -9.45 3.62
C ILE A 228 4.89 -8.30 2.60
N VAL A 229 4.42 -7.12 3.00
CA VAL A 229 4.34 -5.96 2.10
C VAL A 229 5.74 -5.48 1.69
N ARG A 230 6.74 -5.54 2.60
CA ARG A 230 8.13 -5.15 2.30
C ARG A 230 8.71 -5.94 1.13
N LEU A 231 8.26 -7.18 0.91
CA LEU A 231 8.73 -7.99 -0.22
C LEU A 231 8.38 -7.37 -1.56
N ARG A 232 7.30 -6.57 -1.67
CA ARG A 232 6.94 -5.89 -2.92
C ARG A 232 8.06 -4.94 -3.37
N ALA A 233 8.76 -4.31 -2.42
CA ALA A 233 9.90 -3.44 -2.71
C ALA A 233 11.06 -4.21 -3.38
N VAL A 234 11.36 -5.41 -2.85
CA VAL A 234 12.40 -6.31 -3.38
C VAL A 234 12.03 -6.86 -4.75
N GLU A 235 10.83 -7.41 -4.85
CA GLU A 235 10.31 -8.06 -6.05
C GLU A 235 10.24 -7.12 -7.24
N GLN A 236 9.84 -5.88 -7.01
CA GLN A 236 9.66 -4.89 -8.07
C GLN A 236 10.83 -3.91 -8.19
N ARG A 237 11.83 -4.00 -7.32
CA ARG A 237 12.93 -3.02 -7.20
C ARG A 237 12.40 -1.60 -7.17
N ARG A 238 11.43 -1.36 -6.29
CA ARG A 238 10.80 -0.06 -6.04
C ARG A 238 10.99 0.33 -4.59
N TRP A 239 11.13 1.62 -4.36
CA TRP A 239 10.94 2.15 -3.02
C TRP A 239 9.47 2.00 -2.62
N LEU A 240 9.23 1.65 -1.37
CA LEU A 240 7.90 1.50 -0.79
C LEU A 240 7.76 2.48 0.37
N VAL A 241 6.69 3.28 0.34
CA VAL A 241 6.29 4.16 1.45
C VAL A 241 4.99 3.63 2.03
N ARG A 242 5.04 3.13 3.26
CA ARG A 242 3.88 2.60 3.99
C ARG A 242 3.49 3.58 5.09
N ALA A 243 2.26 4.10 5.02
CA ALA A 243 1.64 4.86 6.08
C ALA A 243 0.54 4.02 6.71
N SER A 244 0.69 3.67 7.98
CA SER A 244 -0.24 2.81 8.70
C SER A 244 -0.91 3.58 9.83
N THR A 245 -2.20 3.34 10.08
CA THR A 245 -2.91 3.96 11.21
C THR A 245 -2.30 3.56 12.55
N SER A 246 -1.97 2.28 12.75
CA SER A 246 -1.56 1.74 14.07
C SER A 246 -0.46 0.68 14.03
N GLY A 247 -0.17 0.04 12.90
CA GLY A 247 1.04 -0.76 12.72
C GLY A 247 2.22 0.08 12.26
N PRO A 248 3.40 -0.51 12.02
CA PRO A 248 4.58 0.24 11.64
C PRO A 248 4.38 0.95 10.30
N SER A 249 4.54 2.28 10.32
CA SER A 249 4.76 3.08 9.12
C SER A 249 6.24 3.06 8.78
N ALA A 250 6.58 3.04 7.50
CA ALA A 250 7.97 2.81 7.08
C ALA A 250 8.27 3.32 5.68
N VAL A 251 9.57 3.54 5.43
CA VAL A 251 10.15 3.67 4.09
C VAL A 251 11.09 2.49 3.88
N VAL A 252 10.91 1.79 2.77
CA VAL A 252 11.66 0.58 2.43
C VAL A 252 12.33 0.76 1.07
N ASP A 253 13.62 0.45 1.01
CA ASP A 253 14.41 0.56 -0.21
C ASP A 253 14.16 -0.61 -1.20
N PRO A 254 14.66 -0.54 -2.44
CA PRO A 254 14.54 -1.61 -3.45
C PRO A 254 15.25 -2.92 -3.10
N TRP A 255 15.96 -3.00 -1.97
CA TRP A 255 16.60 -4.21 -1.45
C TRP A 255 15.87 -4.76 -0.22
N GLY A 256 14.74 -4.15 0.16
CA GLY A 256 13.92 -4.57 1.30
C GLY A 256 14.46 -4.09 2.64
N ARG A 257 15.43 -3.17 2.64
CA ARG A 257 15.96 -2.55 3.86
C ARG A 257 15.02 -1.46 4.32
N VAL A 258 14.75 -1.43 5.61
CA VAL A 258 13.88 -0.42 6.21
C VAL A 258 14.74 0.78 6.57
N THR A 259 14.59 1.88 5.83
CA THR A 259 15.37 3.11 6.04
C THR A 259 14.73 4.03 7.07
N VAL A 260 13.41 3.92 7.24
CA VAL A 260 12.63 4.66 8.24
C VAL A 260 11.56 3.72 8.79
N ARG A 261 11.33 3.73 10.12
CA ARG A 261 10.26 2.95 10.78
C ARG A 261 9.74 3.64 12.02
N THR A 262 8.42 3.73 12.16
CA THR A 262 7.74 4.13 13.41
C THR A 262 7.48 2.90 14.28
N ARG A 263 7.29 3.07 15.60
CA ARG A 263 6.78 1.96 16.41
C ARG A 263 5.28 1.81 16.15
N PRO A 264 4.73 0.59 16.25
CA PRO A 264 3.29 0.40 16.19
C PRO A 264 2.61 0.92 17.46
N PHE A 265 1.34 1.27 17.34
CA PHE A 265 0.42 1.71 18.40
C PHE A 265 0.78 3.02 19.10
N GLU A 266 1.46 3.93 18.40
CA GLU A 266 1.76 5.28 18.88
C GLU A 266 1.49 6.32 17.78
N ARG A 267 1.29 7.59 18.17
CA ARG A 267 1.32 8.69 17.21
C ARG A 267 2.75 8.97 16.80
N ALA A 268 3.00 9.08 15.51
CA ALA A 268 4.36 9.33 15.02
C ALA A 268 4.35 10.00 13.64
N VAL A 269 5.36 10.85 13.42
CA VAL A 269 5.71 11.38 12.10
C VAL A 269 7.14 10.95 11.78
N ALA A 270 7.32 10.36 10.61
CA ALA A 270 8.64 9.95 10.16
C ALA A 270 8.92 10.44 8.74
N THR A 271 10.11 10.98 8.54
CA THR A 271 10.56 11.58 7.28
C THR A 271 11.71 10.77 6.70
N GLY A 272 11.78 10.69 5.37
CA GLY A 272 12.84 10.01 4.66
C GLY A 272 12.90 10.46 3.21
N TRP A 273 13.45 9.59 2.36
CA TRP A 273 13.51 9.82 0.92
C TRP A 273 13.28 8.54 0.15
N VAL A 274 12.86 8.69 -1.09
CA VAL A 274 12.74 7.63 -2.09
C VAL A 274 13.44 8.02 -3.37
N GLU A 275 13.81 7.06 -4.20
CA GLU A 275 14.28 7.29 -5.56
C GLU A 275 13.25 6.72 -6.54
N PRO A 276 12.65 7.53 -7.43
CA PRO A 276 11.80 7.02 -8.50
C PRO A 276 12.62 6.10 -9.41
N ARG A 277 12.12 4.88 -9.68
CA ARG A 277 12.84 3.88 -10.50
C ARG A 277 11.98 3.40 -11.67
N ALA A 278 12.60 3.23 -12.83
CA ALA A 278 11.95 2.67 -14.01
C ALA A 278 12.35 1.21 -14.28
N GLY A 279 11.67 0.57 -15.24
CA GLY A 279 11.96 -0.79 -15.68
C GLY A 279 11.33 -1.88 -14.82
N ARG A 280 11.37 -3.12 -15.31
CA ARG A 280 10.77 -4.30 -14.65
C ARG A 280 11.84 -5.33 -14.31
N THR A 281 11.75 -5.90 -13.13
CA THR A 281 12.61 -7.01 -12.68
C THR A 281 12.27 -8.29 -13.45
N LEU A 282 13.11 -9.32 -13.33
CA LEU A 282 12.77 -10.64 -13.86
C LEU A 282 11.45 -11.15 -13.25
N TYR A 283 11.32 -11.08 -11.92
CA TYR A 283 10.10 -11.47 -11.23
C TYR A 283 8.88 -10.65 -11.70
N GLY A 284 9.00 -9.33 -11.83
CA GLY A 284 7.92 -8.48 -12.35
C GLY A 284 7.55 -8.76 -13.81
N ARG A 285 8.35 -9.53 -14.57
CA ARG A 285 8.02 -9.99 -15.93
C ARG A 285 7.36 -11.36 -15.96
N ILE A 286 7.82 -12.31 -15.15
CA ILE A 286 7.40 -13.72 -15.21
C ILE A 286 6.49 -14.15 -14.04
N GLY A 287 6.35 -13.31 -13.02
CA GLY A 287 5.61 -13.61 -11.80
C GLY A 287 6.08 -14.91 -11.13
N ASP A 288 5.12 -15.70 -10.68
CA ASP A 288 5.37 -16.96 -9.97
C ASP A 288 5.66 -18.14 -10.89
N ALA A 289 5.79 -17.93 -12.22
CA ALA A 289 6.03 -19.00 -13.19
C ALA A 289 7.25 -19.87 -12.83
N PHE A 290 8.32 -19.25 -12.30
CA PHE A 290 9.50 -19.98 -11.82
C PHE A 290 9.16 -20.90 -10.64
N GLY A 291 8.41 -20.40 -9.65
CA GLY A 291 7.99 -21.19 -8.50
C GLY A 291 7.08 -22.35 -8.90
N VAL A 292 6.11 -22.10 -9.79
CA VAL A 292 5.23 -23.13 -10.36
C VAL A 292 6.03 -24.21 -11.08
N ALA A 293 7.03 -23.82 -11.88
CA ALA A 293 7.90 -24.78 -12.57
C ALA A 293 8.70 -25.66 -11.58
N CYS A 294 9.21 -25.09 -10.48
CA CYS A 294 9.89 -25.84 -9.43
C CYS A 294 8.95 -26.85 -8.75
N VAL A 295 7.72 -26.45 -8.42
CA VAL A 295 6.72 -27.34 -7.81
C VAL A 295 6.36 -28.49 -8.76
N ALA A 296 6.15 -28.19 -10.04
CA ALA A 296 5.87 -29.20 -11.06
C ALA A 296 7.03 -30.21 -11.21
N ALA A 297 8.27 -29.71 -11.27
CA ALA A 297 9.46 -30.57 -11.36
C ALA A 297 9.60 -31.48 -10.13
N ALA A 298 9.36 -30.96 -8.92
CA ALA A 298 9.38 -31.74 -7.68
C ALA A 298 8.29 -32.82 -7.67
N ALA A 299 7.07 -32.48 -8.10
CA ALA A 299 5.96 -33.43 -8.20
C ALA A 299 6.27 -34.57 -9.20
N LEU A 300 6.83 -34.23 -10.37
CA LEU A 300 7.25 -35.22 -11.38
C LEU A 300 8.34 -36.15 -10.85
N ALA A 301 9.33 -35.60 -10.13
CA ALA A 301 10.38 -36.40 -9.49
C ALA A 301 9.81 -37.38 -8.45
N LEU A 302 8.86 -36.94 -7.62
CA LEU A 302 8.19 -37.79 -6.64
C LEU A 302 7.41 -38.93 -7.31
N VAL A 303 6.72 -38.66 -8.42
CA VAL A 303 5.99 -39.68 -9.19
C VAL A 303 6.97 -40.68 -9.81
N ALA A 304 8.08 -40.23 -10.36
CA ALA A 304 9.11 -41.08 -10.95
C ALA A 304 9.72 -42.05 -9.91
N VAL A 305 10.08 -41.54 -8.73
CA VAL A 305 10.61 -42.36 -7.62
C VAL A 305 9.60 -43.41 -7.19
N ARG A 306 8.32 -43.05 -7.00
CA ARG A 306 7.27 -44.00 -6.61
C ARG A 306 7.04 -45.11 -7.63
N ARG A 307 7.14 -44.80 -8.94
CA ARG A 307 7.03 -45.80 -10.01
C ARG A 307 8.24 -46.73 -10.04
N GLY A 308 9.45 -46.20 -9.84
CA GLY A 308 10.67 -47.00 -9.74
C GLY A 308 10.66 -47.96 -8.55
N SER A 309 10.23 -47.50 -7.36
CA SER A 309 10.16 -48.35 -6.16
C SER A 309 9.11 -49.47 -6.29
N ARG A 310 7.99 -49.23 -6.96
CA ARG A 310 6.96 -50.26 -7.24
C ARG A 310 7.39 -51.27 -8.29
N ALA A 311 8.21 -50.85 -9.25
CA ALA A 311 8.79 -51.75 -10.24
C ALA A 311 9.89 -52.63 -9.63
N ALA A 312 10.61 -52.15 -8.61
CA ALA A 312 11.65 -52.91 -7.91
C ALA A 312 11.13 -53.86 -6.80
N THR A 313 9.84 -53.80 -6.46
CA THR A 313 9.17 -54.67 -5.46
C THR A 313 8.25 -55.72 -6.09
N ARG A 314 8.19 -55.79 -7.43
CA ARG A 314 7.57 -56.87 -8.20
C ARG A 314 8.65 -57.68 -8.89
#